data_AF-A0A919F679-F1
#
_entry.id   AF-A0A919F679-F1
#
_cell.length_a   1.000
_cell.length_b   1.000
_cell.length_c   1.000
_cell.angle_alpha   90.00
_cell.angle_beta   90.00
_cell.angle_gamma   90.00
#
_symmetry.space_group_name_H-M   'P 1'
#
loop_
_entity.id
_entity.type
_entity.pdbx_description
1 polymer ?
#
loop_
_entity_poly.entity_id
_entity_poly.type
_entity_poly.pdbx_seq_one_letter_code
_entity_poly.pdbx_strand_id
1 'polypeptide(L)'
;MSNANLKLSGNRCQCPTCGQFFNSVSVFDRHRVGSFDDPANPRRCLTIRQMLAKGFAQNGKGYWVRHRRKAGTIRRQRATEGHPGTTVVPLAA
;
A
#
# COMPACT_ATOMS: atom_id res chain seq x y z
N MET A 1 10.77 28.27 6.13
CA MET A 1 10.00 28.02 4.89
C MET A 1 8.83 27.11 5.22
N SER A 2 7.64 27.71 5.23
CA SER A 2 6.29 27.12 5.11
C SER A 2 5.99 25.82 5.85
N ASN A 3 5.61 25.94 7.12
CA ASN A 3 4.72 24.98 7.79
C ASN A 3 3.36 25.00 7.09
N ALA A 4 3.25 24.28 5.97
CA ALA A 4 1.97 23.99 5.36
C ALA A 4 1.15 23.20 6.41
N ASN A 5 0.02 23.78 6.83
CA ASN A 5 -0.93 23.16 7.74
C ASN A 5 -1.58 21.94 7.06
N LEU A 6 -0.80 20.85 6.98
CA LEU A 6 -1.18 19.59 6.35
C LEU A 6 -2.18 18.88 7.25
N LYS A 7 -3.45 19.26 7.08
CA LYS A 7 -4.57 18.72 7.85
C LYS A 7 -4.76 17.24 7.54
N LEU A 8 -4.54 16.38 8.53
CA LEU A 8 -4.88 14.96 8.46
C LEU A 8 -6.41 14.84 8.55
N SER A 9 -7.05 14.49 7.43
CA SER A 9 -8.49 14.24 7.40
C SER A 9 -8.81 13.08 6.47
N GLY A 10 -9.81 12.28 6.83
CA GLY A 10 -10.17 11.06 6.11
C GLY A 10 -9.02 10.07 6.14
N ASN A 11 -8.56 9.62 4.97
CA ASN A 11 -7.50 8.62 4.84
C ASN A 11 -6.08 9.21 4.77
N ARG A 12 -5.92 10.51 5.04
CA ARG A 12 -4.60 11.17 5.07
C ARG A 12 -3.85 10.78 6.33
N CYS A 13 -2.57 10.43 6.20
CA CYS A 13 -1.75 9.94 7.30
C CYS A 13 -0.38 10.64 7.32
N GLN A 14 0.19 10.82 8.51
CA GLN A 14 1.57 11.26 8.70
C GLN A 14 2.38 10.11 9.26
N CYS A 15 3.60 9.90 8.76
CA CYS A 15 4.50 8.93 9.36
C CYS A 15 5.22 9.55 10.58
N PRO A 16 5.13 8.93 11.77
CA PRO A 16 5.81 9.44 12.96
C PRO A 16 7.34 9.32 12.87
N THR A 17 7.84 8.40 12.03
CA THR A 17 9.29 8.13 11.92
C THR A 17 10.00 9.10 10.97
N CYS A 18 9.40 9.39 9.81
CA CYS A 18 10.03 10.25 8.79
C CYS A 18 9.33 11.61 8.60
N GLY A 19 8.24 11.87 9.31
CA GLY A 19 7.48 13.12 9.25
C GLY A 19 6.74 13.37 7.94
N GLN A 20 6.78 12.44 6.98
CA GLN A 20 6.17 12.63 5.66
C GLN A 20 4.64 12.45 5.70
N PHE A 21 3.95 13.22 4.87
CA PHE A 21 2.49 13.20 4.77
C PHE A 21 2.04 12.41 3.54
N PHE A 22 1.05 11.56 3.72
CA PHE A 22 0.54 10.63 2.71
C PHE A 22 -0.95 10.88 2.49
N ASN A 23 -1.37 10.82 1.22
CA ASN A 23 -2.77 11.08 0.87
C ASN A 23 -3.71 9.90 1.22
N SER A 24 -3.15 8.71 1.47
CA SER A 24 -3.91 7.49 1.74
C SER A 24 -3.11 6.48 2.55
N VAL A 25 -3.79 5.69 3.38
CA VAL A 25 -3.22 4.54 4.13
C VAL A 25 -2.48 3.57 3.20
N SER A 26 -2.98 3.32 1.99
CA SER A 26 -2.32 2.40 1.05
C SER A 26 -0.98 2.92 0.51
N VAL A 27 -0.79 4.24 0.48
CA VAL A 27 0.48 4.86 0.09
C VAL A 27 1.43 4.85 1.29
N PHE A 28 0.90 5.10 2.50
CA PHE A 28 1.63 5.00 3.76
C PHE A 28 2.20 3.60 4.02
N ASP A 29 1.37 2.56 3.85
CA ASP A 29 1.79 1.17 4.05
C ASP A 29 2.95 0.80 3.13
N ARG A 30 2.84 1.12 1.83
CA ARG A 30 3.90 0.87 0.83
C ARG A 30 5.16 1.71 1.04
N HIS A 31 5.06 2.80 1.80
CA HIS A 31 6.23 3.62 2.14
C HIS A 31 7.13 2.89 3.14
N ARG A 32 6.53 2.08 4.02
CA ARG A 32 7.25 1.21 4.95
C ARG A 32 7.63 -0.07 4.21
N VAL A 33 8.90 -0.43 4.28
CA VAL A 33 9.47 -1.60 3.61
C VAL A 33 10.33 -2.37 4.58
N GLY A 34 10.65 -3.62 4.23
CA GLY A 34 11.35 -4.53 5.13
C GLY A 34 10.38 -5.37 5.96
N SER A 35 10.92 -6.38 6.61
CA SER A 35 10.17 -7.35 7.41
C SER A 35 10.53 -7.22 8.89
N PHE A 36 9.68 -7.76 9.76
CA PHE A 36 9.99 -7.90 11.18
C PHE A 36 10.95 -9.07 11.43
N ASP A 37 10.83 -10.11 10.61
CA ASP A 37 11.51 -11.40 10.77
C ASP A 37 12.83 -11.48 10.00
N ASP A 38 13.16 -10.46 9.20
CA ASP A 38 14.36 -10.43 8.36
C ASP A 38 15.37 -9.40 8.91
N PRO A 39 16.44 -9.85 9.61
CA PRO A 39 17.44 -8.95 10.18
C PRO A 39 18.30 -8.26 9.12
N ALA A 40 18.38 -8.80 7.90
CA ALA A 40 19.12 -8.18 6.79
C ALA A 40 18.35 -7.00 6.15
N ASN A 41 17.02 -7.01 6.22
CA ASN A 41 16.14 -5.96 5.72
C ASN A 41 15.08 -5.57 6.77
N PRO A 42 15.53 -4.94 7.88
CA PRO A 42 14.63 -4.53 8.95
C PRO A 42 13.64 -3.50 8.45
N ARG A 43 12.48 -3.44 9.12
CA ARG A 43 11.41 -2.52 8.78
C ARG A 43 11.90 -1.06 8.82
N ARG A 44 11.90 -0.40 7.66
CA ARG A 44 12.38 0.97 7.46
C ARG A 44 11.48 1.81 6.57
N CYS A 45 11.60 3.11 6.73
CA CYS A 45 10.96 4.10 5.88
C CYS A 45 11.74 4.26 4.56
N LEU A 46 11.04 4.29 3.43
CA LEU A 46 11.69 4.74 2.18
C LEU A 46 12.13 6.19 2.27
N THR A 47 13.30 6.49 1.71
CA THR A 47 13.77 7.87 1.52
C THR A 47 13.04 8.54 0.37
N ILE A 48 13.05 9.88 0.32
CA ILE A 48 12.45 10.68 -0.77
C ILE A 48 12.92 10.18 -2.14
N ARG A 49 14.22 9.93 -2.29
CA ARG A 49 14.82 9.44 -3.55
C ARG A 49 14.29 8.06 -3.93
N GLN A 50 14.13 7.16 -2.96
CA GLN A 50 13.57 5.82 -3.20
C GLN A 50 12.07 5.87 -3.48
N MET A 51 11.34 6.79 -2.85
CA MET A 51 9.92 7.01 -3.11
C MET A 51 9.71 7.47 -4.55
N LEU A 52 10.48 8.45 -5.02
CA LEU A 52 10.47 8.91 -6.41
C LEU A 52 10.81 7.75 -7.37
N ALA A 53 11.87 7.00 -7.09
CA ALA A 53 12.26 5.83 -7.90
C ALA A 53 11.16 4.74 -7.97
N LYS A 54 10.34 4.61 -6.91
CA LYS A 54 9.19 3.69 -6.87
C LYS A 54 7.90 4.26 -7.48
N GLY A 55 7.96 5.46 -8.07
CA GLY A 55 6.81 6.10 -8.73
C GLY A 55 5.83 6.78 -7.77
N PHE A 56 6.30 7.18 -6.58
CA PHE A 56 5.57 8.10 -5.72
C PHE A 56 5.86 9.53 -6.17
N ALA A 57 4.88 10.41 -6.02
CA ALA A 57 4.98 11.83 -6.31
C ALA A 57 4.31 12.63 -5.20
N GLN A 58 4.76 13.86 -4.95
CA GLN A 58 4.03 14.79 -4.09
C GLN A 58 2.97 15.51 -4.91
N ASN A 59 1.76 15.65 -4.36
CA ASN A 59 0.75 16.51 -4.96
C ASN A 59 1.03 18.00 -4.64
N GLY A 60 0.35 18.92 -5.33
CA GLY A 60 0.48 20.36 -5.07
C GLY A 60 0.07 20.82 -3.67
N LYS A 61 -0.50 19.92 -2.84
CA LYS A 61 -0.82 20.16 -1.43
C LYS A 61 0.26 19.63 -0.48
N GLY A 62 1.32 18.99 -0.97
CA GLY A 62 2.41 18.43 -0.16
C GLY A 62 2.22 16.99 0.35
N TYR A 63 1.20 16.26 -0.12
CA TYR A 63 1.00 14.85 0.23
C TYR A 63 1.61 13.92 -0.81
N TRP A 64 2.29 12.89 -0.34
CA TRP A 64 2.74 11.78 -1.18
C TRP A 64 1.55 10.95 -1.67
N VAL A 65 1.52 10.80 -2.98
CA VAL A 65 0.60 9.97 -3.74
C VAL A 65 1.41 8.98 -4.58
N ARG A 66 0.78 7.88 -4.97
CA ARG A 66 1.34 7.00 -6.00
C ARG A 66 0.48 7.13 -7.24
N HIS A 67 1.09 7.11 -8.43
CA HIS A 67 0.30 7.05 -9.65
C HIS A 67 -0.64 5.85 -9.58
N ARG A 68 -1.94 6.14 -9.74
CA ARG A 68 -2.95 5.09 -9.91
C ARG A 68 -2.58 4.42 -11.23
N ARG A 69 -2.27 3.11 -11.21
CA ARG A 69 -2.23 2.35 -12.46
C ARG A 69 -3.58 2.59 -13.13
N LYS A 70 -3.62 2.97 -14.41
CA LYS A 70 -4.89 3.00 -15.16
C LYS A 70 -5.57 1.67 -14.85
N ALA A 71 -6.77 1.74 -14.28
CA ALA A 71 -7.55 0.54 -14.06
C ALA A 71 -7.75 -0.05 -15.46
N GLY A 72 -6.98 -1.10 -15.78
CA GLY A 72 -7.29 -1.89 -16.96
C GLY A 72 -8.74 -2.30 -16.79
N THR A 73 -9.56 -2.06 -17.81
CA THR A 73 -10.97 -2.43 -17.83
C THR A 73 -11.03 -3.94 -17.59
N ILE A 74 -11.19 -4.37 -16.34
CA ILE A 74 -11.39 -5.79 -16.03
C ILE A 74 -12.80 -6.08 -16.54
N ARG A 75 -12.91 -6.49 -17.81
CA ARG A 75 -14.08 -7.20 -18.30
C ARG A 75 -14.10 -8.51 -17.51
N ARG A 76 -14.96 -8.56 -16.48
CA ARG A 76 -15.25 -9.78 -15.73
C ARG A 76 -15.83 -10.81 -16.71
N GLN A 77 -15.00 -11.68 -17.27
CA GLN A 77 -15.49 -12.90 -17.89
C GLN A 77 -15.87 -13.86 -16.77
N ARG A 78 -17.16 -14.20 -16.70
CA ARG A 78 -17.72 -15.14 -15.74
C ARG A 78 -17.31 -16.54 -16.20
N ALA A 79 -16.28 -17.12 -15.58
CA ALA A 79 -15.94 -18.54 -15.79
C ALA A 79 -16.97 -19.40 -15.05
N THR A 80 -17.84 -20.06 -15.81
CA THR A 80 -18.70 -21.14 -15.34
C THR A 80 -17.88 -22.42 -15.29
N GLU A 81 -17.05 -22.60 -14.27
CA GLU A 81 -16.33 -23.86 -14.09
C GLU A 81 -16.63 -24.43 -12.70
N GLY A 82 -17.28 -25.59 -12.72
CA GLY A 82 -17.80 -26.30 -11.56
C GLY A 82 -16.70 -26.68 -10.58
N HIS A 83 -17.01 -26.52 -9.30
CA HIS A 83 -16.19 -27.03 -8.20
C HIS A 83 -16.28 -28.56 -8.19
N PRO A 84 -15.20 -29.33 -8.42
CA PRO A 84 -15.21 -30.75 -8.10
C PRO A 84 -15.25 -30.89 -6.57
N GLY A 85 -16.29 -31.60 -6.11
CA GLY A 85 -16.64 -31.74 -4.70
C GLY A 85 -15.49 -32.25 -3.84
N THR A 86 -15.35 -31.62 -2.66
CA THR A 86 -14.57 -32.14 -1.54
C THR A 86 -15.21 -33.44 -1.07
N THR A 87 -14.62 -34.59 -1.42
CA THR A 87 -14.93 -35.87 -0.79
C THR A 87 -14.44 -35.82 0.66
N VAL A 88 -15.38 -35.74 1.61
CA VAL A 88 -15.11 -35.99 3.02
C VAL A 88 -15.09 -37.50 3.26
N VAL A 89 -13.97 -38.03 3.75
CA VAL A 89 -13.86 -39.40 4.25
C VAL A 89 -14.34 -39.45 5.71
N PRO A 90 -15.18 -40.41 6.12
CA PRO A 90 -15.63 -40.51 7.50
C PRO A 90 -14.53 -41.08 8.41
N LEU A 91 -14.38 -40.47 9.59
CA LEU A 91 -13.56 -40.93 10.70
C LEU A 91 -14.22 -42.17 11.33
N ALA A 92 -13.57 -43.34 11.20
CA ALA A 92 -14.01 -44.57 11.85
C ALA A 92 -13.82 -44.48 13.37
N ALA A 93 -14.79 -45.02 14.11
CA ALA A 93 -14.80 -45.16 15.57
C ALA A 93 -14.21 -46.50 16.01
#